data_AF-A0A653DVY7-F1
#
_entry.id   AF-A0A653DVY7-F1
#
_cell.length_a   1.000
_cell.length_b   1.000
_cell.length_c   1.000
_cell.angle_alpha   90.00
_cell.angle_beta   90.00
_cell.angle_gamma   90.00
#
_symmetry.space_group_name_H-M   'P 1'
#
loop_
_entity.id
_entity.type
_entity.pdbx_description
1 polymer ?
#
loop_
_entity_poly.entity_id
_entity_poly.type
_entity_poly.pdbx_seq_one_letter_code
_entity_poly.pdbx_strand_id
1 'polypeptide(L)'
;CKQCDYKSNQKTSLNQHVFTHDVDGIYKKYKCVLCDYKTHFKSSLKKHQPVHDGDGINKKYKCKQCDYKSDQRSVLNDVEGINKKYRCEQCDYKCCRKNDLNIHRLTHDVDGIYKKYKCDLCDYKTHFNRNLRQHQWVHDVEGINKKYKCEQCDY
;
A
#
# COMPACT_ATOMS: atom_id res chain seq x y z
N CYS A 1 11.04 24.70 -2.59
CA CYS A 1 12.20 23.81 -2.62
C CYS A 1 13.08 24.30 -3.76
N LYS A 2 14.39 24.05 -3.78
CA LYS A 2 15.22 24.46 -4.93
C LYS A 2 15.05 23.55 -6.15
N GLN A 3 14.47 22.36 -5.96
CA GLN A 3 14.35 21.32 -6.99
C GLN A 3 12.90 21.11 -7.46
N CYS A 4 11.91 21.74 -6.79
CA CYS A 4 10.51 21.69 -7.18
C CYS A 4 9.67 22.78 -6.49
N ASP A 5 8.40 22.87 -6.86
CA ASP A 5 7.45 23.89 -6.39
C ASP A 5 6.99 23.73 -4.94
N TYR A 6 7.45 22.70 -4.22
CA TYR A 6 7.07 22.48 -2.82
C TYR A 6 7.44 23.67 -1.93
N LYS A 7 6.48 24.20 -1.16
CA LYS A 7 6.71 25.29 -0.19
C LYS A 7 6.28 24.84 1.20
N SER A 8 6.98 25.35 2.21
CA SER A 8 6.70 25.07 3.63
C SER A 8 6.96 26.33 4.45
N ASN A 9 6.13 26.56 5.46
CA ASN A 9 6.32 27.61 6.46
C ASN A 9 7.29 27.21 7.59
N GLN A 10 7.69 25.93 7.64
CA GLN A 10 8.66 25.41 8.61
C GLN A 10 9.94 24.97 7.90
N LYS A 11 11.09 25.47 8.40
CA LYS A 11 12.43 25.10 7.90
C LYS A 11 12.71 23.61 8.06
N THR A 12 12.26 23.01 9.17
CA THR A 12 12.36 21.57 9.42
C THR A 12 11.65 20.76 8.35
N SER A 13 10.41 21.08 8.02
CA SER A 13 9.63 20.41 6.98
C SER A 13 10.22 20.60 5.59
N LEU A 14 10.78 21.78 5.28
CA LEU A 14 11.52 22.01 4.04
C LEU A 14 12.77 21.13 3.96
N ASN A 15 13.55 21.03 5.05
CA ASN A 15 14.73 20.17 5.10
C ASN A 15 14.37 18.69 4.97
N GLN A 16 13.30 18.24 5.60
CA GLN A 16 12.82 16.87 5.45
C GLN A 16 12.34 16.59 4.03
N HIS A 17 11.66 17.54 3.40
CA HIS A 17 11.25 17.43 2.01
C HIS A 17 12.44 17.26 1.07
N VAL A 18 13.59 17.90 1.31
CA VAL A 18 14.77 17.73 0.45
C VAL A 18 15.19 16.25 0.34
N PHE A 19 14.95 15.43 1.36
CA PHE A 19 15.22 13.98 1.29
C PHE A 19 14.38 13.24 0.25
N THR A 20 13.25 13.78 -0.21
CA THR A 20 12.48 13.16 -1.30
C THR A 20 13.19 13.25 -2.64
N HIS A 21 14.18 14.16 -2.76
CA HIS A 21 15.04 14.29 -3.95
C HIS A 21 16.33 13.47 -3.82
N ASP A 22 16.57 12.78 -2.71
CA ASP A 22 17.73 11.89 -2.54
C ASP A 22 17.47 10.52 -3.15
N VAL A 23 17.50 10.47 -4.49
CA VAL A 23 17.27 9.24 -5.26
C VAL A 23 18.35 8.20 -4.97
N ASP A 24 19.60 8.63 -4.88
CA ASP A 24 20.76 7.76 -4.63
C ASP A 24 20.87 7.30 -3.16
N GLY A 25 20.09 7.89 -2.27
CA GLY A 25 20.08 7.55 -0.85
C GLY A 25 21.35 7.95 -0.11
N ILE A 26 22.09 8.93 -0.62
CA ILE A 26 23.37 9.43 -0.07
C ILE A 26 23.16 9.98 1.36
N TYR A 27 22.01 10.57 1.63
CA TYR A 27 21.63 11.16 2.91
C TYR A 27 20.88 10.20 3.84
N LYS A 28 20.70 8.92 3.46
CA LYS A 28 20.12 7.89 4.34
C LYS A 28 21.15 7.42 5.37
N LYS A 29 21.26 8.19 6.46
CA LYS A 29 22.26 7.95 7.52
C LYS A 29 21.92 6.78 8.46
N TYR A 30 20.66 6.39 8.56
CA TYR A 30 20.22 5.33 9.47
C TYR A 30 20.11 4.02 8.70
N LYS A 31 20.99 3.07 9.00
CA LYS A 31 21.08 1.78 8.32
C LYS A 31 20.66 0.66 9.27
N CYS A 32 19.92 -0.32 8.77
CA CYS A 32 19.71 -1.57 9.48
C CYS A 32 21.03 -2.35 9.51
N VAL A 33 21.30 -3.03 10.63
CA VAL A 33 22.49 -3.89 10.77
C VAL A 33 22.23 -5.32 10.29
N LEU A 34 20.97 -5.66 10.06
CA LEU A 34 20.51 -7.02 9.71
C LEU A 34 20.08 -7.15 8.25
N CYS A 35 19.93 -6.04 7.51
CA CYS A 35 19.66 -6.05 6.07
C CYS A 35 20.06 -4.72 5.42
N ASP A 36 19.90 -4.61 4.09
CA ASP A 36 20.26 -3.43 3.31
C ASP A 36 19.31 -2.23 3.47
N TYR A 37 18.32 -2.30 4.37
CA TYR A 37 17.40 -1.19 4.61
C TYR A 37 18.12 0.04 5.15
N LYS A 38 17.88 1.21 4.53
CA LYS A 38 18.42 2.51 4.95
C LYS A 38 17.33 3.58 4.90
N THR A 39 17.39 4.55 5.81
CA THR A 39 16.40 5.63 5.93
C THR A 39 17.01 6.94 6.41
N HIS A 40 16.29 8.05 6.15
CA HIS A 40 16.65 9.40 6.59
C HIS A 40 16.26 9.68 8.04
N PHE A 41 15.40 8.84 8.63
CA PHE A 41 14.82 9.09 9.95
C PHE A 41 15.09 7.95 10.93
N LYS A 42 15.66 8.29 12.09
CA LYS A 42 15.87 7.32 13.19
C LYS A 42 14.58 6.62 13.60
N SER A 43 13.45 7.34 13.60
CA SER A 43 12.13 6.79 13.91
C SER A 43 11.68 5.72 12.91
N SER A 44 11.98 5.89 11.62
CA SER A 44 11.71 4.88 10.60
C SER A 44 12.57 3.64 10.77
N LEU A 45 13.86 3.80 11.14
CA LEU A 45 14.71 2.64 11.43
C LEU A 45 14.19 1.87 12.65
N LYS A 46 13.79 2.58 13.72
CA LYS A 46 13.19 1.95 14.91
C LYS A 46 11.91 1.18 14.61
N LYS A 47 11.09 1.67 13.66
CA LYS A 47 9.89 0.95 13.18
C LYS A 47 10.23 -0.23 12.27
N HIS A 48 11.40 -0.23 11.63
CA HIS A 48 11.84 -1.30 10.76
C HIS A 48 12.49 -2.47 11.51
N GLN A 49 13.24 -2.19 12.60
CA GLN A 49 13.91 -3.23 13.41
C GLN A 49 13.05 -4.47 13.73
N PRO A 50 11.75 -4.34 14.09
CA PRO A 50 10.90 -5.49 14.40
C PRO A 50 10.70 -6.49 13.25
N VAL A 51 10.98 -6.11 12.00
CA VAL A 51 10.92 -7.01 10.84
C VAL A 51 11.88 -8.20 10.99
N HIS A 52 12.95 -8.05 11.78
CA HIS A 52 13.94 -9.09 12.01
C HIS A 52 13.68 -9.94 13.26
N ASP A 53 12.89 -9.43 14.21
CA ASP A 53 12.69 -10.06 15.54
C ASP A 53 11.54 -11.10 15.55
N GLY A 54 11.02 -11.48 14.38
CA GLY A 54 9.87 -12.38 14.25
C GLY A 54 8.54 -11.70 14.61
N ASP A 55 7.46 -12.27 14.10
CA ASP A 55 6.16 -11.62 13.95
C ASP A 55 5.35 -11.55 15.27
N GLY A 56 5.91 -10.98 16.34
CA GLY A 56 5.24 -10.96 17.65
C GLY A 56 5.77 -10.01 18.71
N ILE A 57 7.07 -9.69 18.72
CA ILE A 57 7.71 -9.02 19.89
C ILE A 57 7.27 -7.56 20.04
N ASN A 58 6.89 -6.88 18.96
CA ASN A 58 6.52 -5.46 18.99
C ASN A 58 5.04 -5.15 18.75
N LYS A 59 4.18 -6.18 18.63
CA LYS A 59 2.74 -5.99 18.43
C LYS A 59 2.02 -5.69 19.76
N LYS A 60 2.27 -4.50 20.31
CA LYS A 60 1.76 -4.06 21.63
C LYS A 60 0.25 -3.85 21.68
N TYR A 61 -0.40 -3.66 20.53
CA TYR A 61 -1.82 -3.37 20.44
C TYR A 61 -2.57 -4.62 19.99
N LYS A 62 -3.35 -5.24 20.89
CA LYS A 62 -4.20 -6.41 20.61
C LYS A 62 -5.63 -5.99 20.30
N CYS A 63 -6.23 -6.58 19.28
CA CYS A 63 -7.65 -6.46 18.98
C CYS A 63 -8.50 -7.10 20.07
N LYS A 64 -9.58 -6.42 20.47
CA LYS A 64 -10.49 -6.96 21.48
C LYS A 64 -11.36 -8.09 20.96
N GLN A 65 -11.54 -8.20 19.65
CA GLN A 65 -12.53 -9.07 19.01
C GLN A 65 -11.91 -10.22 18.19
N CYS A 66 -10.58 -10.25 18.03
CA CYS A 66 -9.87 -11.34 17.37
C CYS A 66 -8.42 -11.39 17.83
N ASP A 67 -7.66 -12.40 17.39
CA ASP A 67 -6.25 -12.56 17.75
C ASP A 67 -5.30 -11.62 17.01
N TYR A 68 -5.83 -10.70 16.19
CA TYR A 68 -5.02 -9.70 15.49
C TYR A 68 -4.27 -8.80 16.49
N LYS A 69 -2.96 -8.62 16.23
CA LYS A 69 -2.11 -7.69 16.98
C LYS A 69 -1.37 -6.78 16.00
N SER A 70 -1.13 -5.55 16.43
CA SER A 70 -0.45 -4.51 15.67
C SER A 70 0.61 -3.82 16.54
N ASP A 71 1.69 -3.38 15.92
CA ASP A 71 2.70 -2.50 16.50
C ASP A 71 2.26 -1.03 16.49
N GLN A 72 1.20 -0.70 15.74
CA GLN A 72 0.66 0.64 15.59
C GLN A 72 -0.81 0.72 16.02
N ARG A 73 -1.12 1.67 16.91
CA ARG A 73 -2.48 1.88 17.41
C ARG A 73 -3.45 2.31 16.30
N SER A 74 -3.00 3.12 15.34
CA SER A 74 -3.80 3.54 14.20
C SER A 74 -4.30 2.36 13.37
N VAL A 75 -3.41 1.41 13.07
CA VAL A 75 -3.75 0.20 12.31
C VAL A 75 -4.75 -0.65 13.09
N LEU A 76 -4.57 -0.78 14.41
CA LEU A 76 -5.54 -1.50 15.23
C LEU A 76 -6.92 -0.84 15.20
N ASN A 77 -6.98 0.48 15.34
CA ASN A 77 -8.24 1.22 15.28
C ASN A 77 -8.95 1.05 13.92
N ASP A 78 -8.19 0.92 12.83
CA ASP A 78 -8.73 0.65 11.50
C ASP A 78 -9.38 -0.74 11.44
N VAL A 79 -8.73 -1.77 11.99
CA VAL A 79 -9.25 -3.14 12.08
C VAL A 79 -10.48 -3.22 12.98
N GLU A 80 -10.45 -2.56 14.12
CA GLU A 80 -11.59 -2.51 15.06
C GLU A 80 -12.73 -1.61 14.55
N GLY A 81 -12.56 -0.93 13.41
CA GLY A 81 -13.59 -0.08 12.82
C GLY A 81 -13.97 1.13 13.67
N ILE A 82 -13.10 1.53 14.62
CA ILE A 82 -13.40 2.57 15.63
C ILE A 82 -13.59 3.95 15.01
N ASN A 83 -12.92 4.25 13.90
CA ASN A 83 -12.88 5.58 13.29
C ASN A 83 -13.26 5.56 11.80
N LYS A 84 -14.47 5.09 11.46
CA LYS A 84 -14.99 5.14 10.08
C LYS A 84 -15.43 6.56 9.67
N LYS A 85 -14.47 7.48 9.58
CA LYS A 85 -14.68 8.92 9.32
C LYS A 85 -15.08 9.24 7.88
N TYR A 86 -14.77 8.35 6.94
CA TYR A 86 -15.01 8.57 5.52
C TYR A 86 -16.24 7.80 5.08
N ARG A 87 -17.28 8.51 4.64
CA ARG A 87 -18.56 7.97 4.19
C ARG A 87 -18.69 8.14 2.67
N CYS A 88 -19.24 7.14 1.98
CA CYS A 88 -19.65 7.26 0.59
C CYS A 88 -20.97 8.04 0.49
N GLU A 89 -21.06 8.95 -0.47
CA GLU A 89 -22.27 9.75 -0.68
C GLU A 89 -23.34 8.97 -1.46
N GLN A 90 -22.96 7.89 -2.15
CA GLN A 90 -23.84 7.12 -3.04
C GLN A 90 -24.36 5.82 -2.41
N CYS A 91 -23.85 5.42 -1.24
CA CYS A 91 -24.31 4.24 -0.51
C CYS A 91 -23.88 4.30 0.97
N ASP A 92 -24.25 3.30 1.77
CA ASP A 92 -23.93 3.26 3.19
C ASP A 92 -22.49 2.84 3.54
N TYR A 93 -21.62 2.68 2.54
CA TYR A 93 -20.23 2.33 2.77
C TYR A 93 -19.49 3.40 3.60
N LYS A 94 -18.76 2.93 4.62
CA LYS A 94 -17.90 3.76 5.47
C LYS A 94 -16.57 3.07 5.71
N CYS A 95 -15.49 3.85 5.75
CA CYS A 95 -14.13 3.34 5.97
C CYS A 95 -13.28 4.30 6.81
N CYS A 96 -12.14 3.80 7.29
CA CYS A 96 -11.25 4.54 8.18
C CYS A 96 -10.22 5.40 7.43
N ARG A 97 -9.97 5.12 6.13
CA ARG A 97 -8.96 5.84 5.33
C ARG A 97 -9.56 6.45 4.07
N LYS A 98 -9.15 7.67 3.75
CA LYS A 98 -9.60 8.40 2.54
C LYS A 98 -9.30 7.64 1.25
N ASN A 99 -8.16 6.97 1.18
CA ASN A 99 -7.78 6.20 0.01
C ASN A 99 -8.74 5.02 -0.24
N ASP A 100 -9.17 4.36 0.83
CA ASP A 100 -10.14 3.25 0.74
C ASP A 100 -11.49 3.76 0.21
N LEU A 101 -11.91 4.96 0.65
CA LEU A 101 -13.11 5.61 0.08
C LEU A 101 -12.92 5.94 -1.40
N ASN A 102 -11.77 6.50 -1.80
CA ASN A 102 -11.49 6.82 -3.20
C ASN A 102 -11.52 5.57 -4.09
N ILE A 103 -10.93 4.46 -3.61
CA ILE A 103 -10.97 3.16 -4.27
C ILE A 103 -12.42 2.66 -4.36
N HIS A 104 -13.17 2.71 -3.25
CA HIS A 104 -14.57 2.32 -3.23
C HIS A 104 -15.40 3.14 -4.22
N ARG A 105 -15.16 4.43 -4.38
CA ARG A 105 -15.90 5.26 -5.35
C ARG A 105 -15.77 4.76 -6.79
N LEU A 106 -14.70 4.03 -7.12
CA LEU A 106 -14.54 3.41 -8.44
C LEU A 106 -15.54 2.27 -8.68
N THR A 107 -16.16 1.71 -7.64
CA THR A 107 -17.23 0.70 -7.82
C THR A 107 -18.53 1.31 -8.32
N HIS A 108 -18.70 2.63 -8.16
CA HIS A 108 -19.84 3.37 -8.69
C HIS A 108 -19.59 3.96 -10.07
N ASP A 109 -18.41 3.71 -10.66
CA ASP A 109 -18.13 4.11 -12.04
C ASP A 109 -18.77 3.13 -13.03
N VAL A 110 -20.08 3.29 -13.22
CA VAL A 110 -20.90 2.46 -14.12
C VAL A 110 -20.44 2.61 -15.58
N ASP A 111 -20.11 3.84 -15.99
CA ASP A 111 -19.68 4.17 -17.34
C ASP A 111 -18.23 3.73 -17.63
N GLY A 112 -17.48 3.35 -16.59
CA GLY A 112 -16.09 2.93 -16.69
C GLY A 112 -15.14 4.02 -17.15
N ILE A 113 -15.52 5.29 -16.97
CA ILE A 113 -14.76 6.49 -17.40
C ILE A 113 -13.37 6.52 -16.75
N TYR A 114 -13.27 6.04 -15.52
CA TYR A 114 -12.05 6.00 -14.71
C TYR A 114 -11.29 4.67 -14.84
N LYS A 115 -11.68 3.76 -15.76
CA LYS A 115 -10.93 2.52 -16.04
C LYS A 115 -9.68 2.85 -16.86
N LYS A 116 -8.59 3.16 -16.15
CA LYS A 116 -7.32 3.57 -16.76
C LYS A 116 -6.50 2.41 -17.33
N TYR A 117 -6.70 1.20 -16.82
CA TYR A 117 -5.92 0.04 -17.23
C TYR A 117 -6.70 -0.75 -18.28
N LYS A 118 -6.15 -0.84 -19.49
CA LYS A 118 -6.77 -1.50 -20.64
C LYS A 118 -5.92 -2.70 -21.04
N CYS A 119 -6.57 -3.77 -21.49
CA CYS A 119 -5.88 -4.85 -22.16
C CYS A 119 -5.54 -4.41 -23.58
N ASP A 120 -4.34 -4.74 -24.04
CA ASP A 120 -3.91 -4.44 -25.40
C ASP A 120 -4.39 -5.51 -26.40
N LEU A 121 -4.87 -6.65 -25.90
CA LEU A 121 -5.27 -7.81 -26.71
C LEU A 121 -6.80 -7.96 -26.83
N CYS A 122 -7.58 -7.24 -26.04
CA CYS A 122 -9.05 -7.25 -26.12
C CYS A 122 -9.65 -5.97 -25.49
N ASP A 123 -10.97 -5.84 -25.54
CA ASP A 123 -11.68 -4.67 -25.01
C ASP A 123 -11.77 -4.58 -23.48
N TYR A 124 -11.14 -5.50 -22.74
CA TYR A 124 -11.17 -5.50 -21.29
C TYR A 124 -10.50 -4.26 -20.69
N LYS A 125 -11.19 -3.61 -19.74
CA LYS A 125 -10.69 -2.44 -19.01
C LYS A 125 -11.01 -2.55 -17.53
N THR A 126 -10.15 -2.00 -16.68
CA THR A 126 -10.30 -2.06 -15.23
C THR A 126 -9.71 -0.83 -14.52
N HIS A 127 -10.17 -0.62 -13.28
CA HIS A 127 -9.65 0.41 -12.38
C HIS A 127 -8.33 0.04 -11.70
N PHE A 128 -7.97 -1.24 -11.69
CA PHE A 128 -6.84 -1.76 -10.92
C PHE A 128 -5.83 -2.49 -11.80
N ASN A 129 -4.57 -2.07 -11.75
CA ASN A 129 -3.49 -2.73 -12.49
C ASN A 129 -3.37 -4.22 -12.17
N ARG A 130 -3.59 -4.60 -10.90
CA ARG A 130 -3.59 -6.02 -10.48
C ARG A 130 -4.61 -6.84 -11.25
N ASN A 131 -5.81 -6.30 -11.45
CA ASN A 131 -6.86 -7.00 -12.19
C ASN A 131 -6.53 -7.10 -13.67
N LEU A 132 -5.84 -6.10 -14.25
CA LEU A 132 -5.32 -6.20 -15.61
C LEU A 132 -4.26 -7.30 -15.71
N ARG A 133 -3.29 -7.33 -14.79
CA ARG A 133 -2.24 -8.37 -14.75
C ARG A 133 -2.83 -9.77 -14.63
N GLN A 134 -3.85 -9.93 -13.79
CA GLN A 134 -4.55 -11.21 -13.66
C GLN A 134 -5.32 -11.55 -14.94
N HIS A 135 -6.02 -10.58 -15.54
CA HIS A 135 -6.74 -10.78 -16.79
C HIS A 135 -5.80 -11.18 -17.94
N GLN A 136 -4.57 -10.67 -17.98
CA GLN A 136 -3.58 -11.05 -19.00
C GLN A 136 -3.30 -12.56 -19.03
N TRP A 137 -3.53 -13.30 -17.94
CA TRP A 137 -3.42 -14.76 -17.92
C TRP A 137 -4.44 -15.46 -18.82
N VAL A 138 -5.57 -14.81 -19.14
CA VAL A 138 -6.56 -15.35 -20.09
C VAL A 138 -6.00 -15.38 -21.51
N HIS A 139 -5.04 -14.51 -21.83
CA HIS A 139 -4.35 -14.47 -23.11
C HIS A 139 -3.04 -15.29 -23.11
N ASP A 140 -2.70 -15.91 -21.99
CA ASP A 140 -1.51 -16.75 -21.85
C ASP A 140 -1.79 -18.17 -22.36
N VAL A 141 -1.86 -18.30 -23.69
CA VAL A 141 -2.14 -19.55 -24.42
C VAL A 141 -1.08 -20.63 -24.13
N GLU A 142 0.15 -20.22 -23.81
CA GLU A 142 1.28 -21.11 -23.56
C GLU A 142 1.46 -21.45 -22.08
N GLY A 143 0.65 -20.87 -21.18
CA GLY A 143 0.72 -21.13 -19.75
C GLY A 143 2.02 -20.68 -19.08
N ILE A 144 2.76 -19.74 -19.69
CA ILE A 144 4.07 -19.25 -19.22
C ILE A 144 3.99 -18.69 -17.80
N ASN A 145 2.84 -18.12 -17.43
CA ASN A 145 2.58 -17.53 -16.12
C ASN A 145 1.93 -18.49 -15.12
N LYS A 146 1.61 -19.73 -15.49
CA LYS A 146 1.12 -20.75 -14.55
C LYS A 146 2.28 -21.27 -13.70
N LYS A 147 2.47 -20.66 -12.52
CA LYS A 147 3.52 -21.05 -11.57
C LYS A 147 3.15 -22.21 -10.65
N TYR A 148 1.87 -22.51 -10.53
CA TYR A 148 1.35 -23.52 -9.62
C TYR A 148 0.67 -24.61 -10.44
N LYS A 149 1.17 -25.85 -10.30
CA LYS A 149 0.58 -27.04 -10.90
C LYS A 149 -0.20 -27.80 -9.83
N CYS A 150 -1.34 -28.36 -10.21
CA CYS A 150 -2.02 -29.32 -9.36
C CYS A 150 -1.27 -30.66 -9.43
N GLU A 151 -0.97 -31.27 -8.29
CA GLU A 151 -0.34 -32.59 -8.25
C GLU A 151 -1.34 -33.73 -8.50
N GLN A 152 -2.65 -33.44 -8.48
CA GLN A 152 -3.71 -34.42 -8.64
C GLN A 152 -4.43 -34.33 -9.99
N CYS A 153 -4.12 -33.32 -10.82
CA CYS A 153 -4.62 -33.24 -12.18
C CYS A 153 -3.72 -32.35 -13.05
N ASP A 154 -3.80 -32.56 -14.36
CA ASP A 154 -2.97 -31.86 -15.35
C ASP A 154 -3.51 -30.46 -15.75
N TYR A 155 -4.39 -29.84 -14.94
CA TYR A 155 -5.04 -28.55 -15.25
C TYR A 155 -4.50 -27.35 -14.46
#